data_AF-A0A349SG04-F1
#
_entry.id   AF-A0A349SG04-F1
#
_cell.length_a   1.000
_cell.length_b   1.000
_cell.length_c   1.000
_cell.angle_alpha   90.00
_cell.angle_beta   90.00
_cell.angle_gamma   90.00
#
_symmetry.space_group_name_H-M   'P 1'
#
loop_
_entity.id
_entity.type
_entity.pdbx_description
1 polymer ?
#
loop_
_entity_poly.entity_id
_entity_poly.type
_entity_poly.pdbx_seq_one_letter_code
_entity_poly.pdbx_strand_id
1 'polypeptide(L)'
;GVAIGGIFFGESMFSVTRDASKVALAGLVSQLLQLEFRLIDCQLPSTHLFSLGAQSIPRMEFVEELQLGINSKQMSIPWELAIDAGDLA
;
A
#
# COMPACT_ATOMS: atom_id res chain seq x y z
N GLY A 1 -2.73 -3.85 -7.36
CA GLY A 1 -2.04 -2.58 -7.65
C GLY A 1 -0.81 -2.86 -8.51
N VAL A 2 0.02 -1.85 -8.72
CA VAL A 2 1.28 -1.95 -9.45
C VAL A 2 2.41 -1.55 -8.51
N ALA A 3 3.50 -2.32 -8.47
CA ALA A 3 4.69 -1.96 -7.71
C ALA A 3 5.78 -1.46 -8.67
N ILE A 4 6.32 -0.27 -8.41
CA ILE A 4 7.42 0.32 -9.18
C ILE A 4 8.45 0.89 -8.20
N GLY A 5 9.66 0.33 -8.19
CA GLY A 5 10.67 0.66 -7.19
C GLY A 5 10.11 0.40 -5.79
N GLY A 6 10.12 1.44 -4.94
CA GLY A 6 9.58 1.43 -3.59
C GLY A 6 8.17 2.02 -3.46
N ILE A 7 7.44 2.22 -4.56
CA ILE A 7 6.08 2.77 -4.54
C ILE A 7 5.06 1.71 -4.98
N PHE A 8 3.97 1.60 -4.22
CA PHE A 8 2.82 0.77 -4.60
C PHE A 8 1.64 1.64 -5.02
N PHE A 9 1.17 1.46 -6.25
CA PHE A 9 0.02 2.19 -6.80
C PHE A 9 -1.26 1.36 -6.62
N GLY A 10 -2.14 1.83 -5.73
CA GLY A 10 -3.36 1.15 -5.33
C GLY A 10 -4.51 1.40 -6.32
N GLU A 11 -4.71 0.53 -7.29
CA GLU A 11 -5.77 0.72 -8.31
C GLU A 11 -7.21 0.65 -7.75
N SER A 12 -7.56 -0.46 -7.11
CA SER A 12 -8.92 -0.70 -6.60
C SER A 12 -8.92 -1.81 -5.57
N MET A 13 -9.97 -1.84 -4.74
CA MET A 13 -10.25 -2.87 -3.76
C MET A 13 -11.74 -3.17 -3.76
N PHE A 14 -12.11 -4.44 -3.58
CA PHE A 14 -13.49 -4.86 -3.39
C PHE A 14 -13.56 -5.96 -2.32
N SER A 15 -14.74 -6.18 -1.77
CA SER A 15 -14.98 -7.24 -0.78
C SER A 15 -16.40 -7.78 -0.93
N VAL A 16 -16.53 -9.10 -0.92
CA VAL A 16 -17.82 -9.81 -0.89
C VAL A 16 -18.30 -10.10 0.54
N THR A 17 -17.39 -10.03 1.50
CA THR A 17 -17.65 -10.23 2.93
C THR A 17 -17.19 -8.99 3.68
N ARG A 18 -17.91 -8.64 4.74
CA ARG A 18 -17.58 -7.49 5.60
C ARG A 18 -16.11 -7.56 6.05
N ASP A 19 -15.42 -6.43 6.00
CA ASP A 19 -14.04 -6.22 6.46
C ASP A 19 -12.94 -7.02 5.74
N ALA A 20 -13.27 -7.87 4.77
CA ALA A 20 -12.28 -8.64 4.02
C ALA A 20 -11.27 -7.76 3.26
N SER A 21 -11.71 -6.64 2.70
CA SER A 21 -10.81 -5.68 2.03
C SER A 21 -9.84 -5.00 3.01
N LYS A 22 -10.24 -4.81 4.27
CA LYS A 22 -9.37 -4.22 5.30
C LYS A 22 -8.28 -5.20 5.73
N VAL A 23 -8.65 -6.47 5.91
CA VAL A 23 -7.71 -7.56 6.17
C VAL A 23 -6.70 -7.70 5.03
N ALA A 24 -7.18 -7.67 3.78
CA ALA A 24 -6.30 -7.69 2.61
C ALA A 24 -5.34 -6.48 2.57
N LEU A 25 -5.82 -5.28 2.91
CA LEU A 25 -4.98 -4.09 2.99
C LEU A 25 -3.95 -4.18 4.12
N ALA A 26 -4.33 -4.69 5.29
CA ALA A 26 -3.39 -4.90 6.41
C ALA A 26 -2.29 -5.92 6.04
N GLY A 27 -2.68 -7.01 5.36
CA GLY A 27 -1.78 -7.98 4.74
C GLY A 27 -0.75 -7.33 3.82
N LEU A 28 -1.24 -6.54 2.87
CA LEU A 28 -0.42 -5.79 1.94
C LEU A 28 0.53 -4.83 2.67
N VAL A 29 0.03 -4.03 3.61
CA VAL A 29 0.86 -3.06 4.35
C VAL A 29 1.99 -3.75 5.10
N SER A 30 1.73 -4.87 5.79
CA SER A 30 2.77 -5.63 6.49
C SER A 30 3.89 -6.07 5.54
N GLN A 31 3.52 -6.60 4.37
CA GLN A 31 4.50 -7.01 3.37
C GLN A 31 5.27 -5.83 2.80
N LEU A 32 4.59 -4.72 2.47
CA LEU A 32 5.24 -3.52 1.94
C LEU A 32 6.24 -2.92 2.94
N LEU A 33 5.94 -2.98 4.24
CA LEU A 33 6.87 -2.56 5.30
C LEU A 33 8.12 -3.47 5.36
N GLN A 34 7.96 -4.79 5.24
CA GLN A 34 9.10 -5.72 5.18
C GLN A 34 9.97 -5.52 3.93
N LEU A 35 9.34 -5.09 2.83
CA LEU A 35 10.01 -4.78 1.57
C LEU A 35 10.53 -3.33 1.51
N GLU A 36 10.44 -2.59 2.61
CA GLU A 36 10.90 -1.20 2.73
C GLU A 36 10.29 -0.26 1.67
N PHE A 37 9.03 -0.49 1.32
CA PHE A 37 8.28 0.44 0.47
C PHE A 37 8.06 1.76 1.20
N ARG A 38 8.08 2.83 0.41
CA ARG A 38 8.00 4.22 0.88
C ARG A 38 6.57 4.72 0.98
N LEU A 39 5.73 4.44 -0.02
CA LEU A 39 4.35 4.90 -0.02
C LEU A 39 3.40 3.96 -0.77
N ILE A 40 2.14 4.03 -0.37
CA ILE A 40 0.99 3.53 -1.14
C ILE A 40 0.30 4.76 -1.74
N ASP A 41 0.27 4.85 -3.07
CA ASP A 41 -0.49 5.88 -3.77
C ASP A 41 -1.95 5.44 -3.88
N CYS A 42 -2.86 6.24 -3.31
CA CYS A 42 -4.29 6.01 -3.30
C CYS A 42 -5.06 6.93 -4.28
N GLN A 43 -4.33 7.59 -5.18
CA GLN A 43 -4.81 8.53 -6.20
C GLN A 43 -5.74 9.63 -5.65
N LEU A 44 -7.05 9.43 -5.72
CA LEU A 44 -8.04 10.42 -5.31
C LEU A 44 -8.49 10.16 -3.86
N PRO A 45 -8.51 11.21 -3.01
CA PRO A 45 -8.94 11.06 -1.63
C PRO A 45 -10.42 10.64 -1.57
N SER A 46 -10.71 9.72 -0.65
CA SER A 46 -12.08 9.33 -0.30
C SER A 46 -12.22 9.16 1.21
N THR A 47 -13.43 9.34 1.74
CA THR A 47 -13.72 9.12 3.17
C THR A 47 -13.35 7.72 3.63
N HIS A 48 -13.51 6.72 2.75
CA HIS A 48 -13.10 5.36 3.02
C HIS A 48 -11.58 5.25 3.22
N LEU A 49 -10.78 5.81 2.31
CA LEU A 49 -9.32 5.79 2.42
C LEU A 49 -8.82 6.51 3.68
N PHE A 50 -9.41 7.66 4.02
CA PHE A 50 -9.09 8.36 5.26
C PHE A 50 -9.41 7.52 6.50
N SER A 51 -10.53 6.79 6.50
CA SER A 51 -10.87 5.87 7.60
C SER A 51 -9.87 4.71 7.77
N LEU A 52 -9.11 4.41 6.72
CA LEU A 52 -8.07 3.38 6.70
C LEU A 52 -6.67 3.93 7.02
N GLY A 53 -6.56 5.23 7.33
CA GLY A 53 -5.30 5.88 7.69
C GLY A 53 -4.58 6.59 6.55
N ALA A 54 -5.17 6.67 5.35
CA ALA A 54 -4.61 7.49 4.27
C ALA A 54 -4.57 8.96 4.67
N GLN A 55 -3.60 9.71 4.14
CA GLN A 55 -3.47 11.14 4.36
C GLN A 55 -3.22 11.84 3.03
N SER A 56 -3.71 13.07 2.90
CA SER A 56 -3.37 13.92 1.76
C SER A 56 -2.08 14.68 2.07
N ILE A 57 -1.12 14.60 1.16
CA ILE A 57 0.12 15.37 1.21
C ILE A 57 0.12 16.45 0.11
N PRO A 58 0.86 17.56 0.29
CA PRO A 58 1.08 18.54 -0.77
C PRO A 58 1.65 17.88 -2.02
N ARG A 59 1.26 18.39 -3.19
CA ARG A 59 1.74 17.87 -4.48
C ARG A 59 3.27 17.85 -4.59
N MET A 60 3.95 18.86 -4.05
CA MET A 60 5.41 18.93 -4.09
C MET A 60 6.05 17.77 -3.33
N GLU A 61 5.54 17.48 -2.12
CA GLU A 61 5.99 16.35 -1.30
C GLU A 61 5.73 15.02 -2.02
N PHE A 62 4.54 14.85 -2.62
CA PHE A 62 4.25 13.64 -3.40
C PHE A 62 5.21 13.44 -4.58
N VAL A 63 5.54 14.50 -5.31
CA VAL A 63 6.48 14.42 -6.44
C VAL A 63 7.90 14.06 -5.97
N GLU A 64 8.35 14.61 -4.85
CA GLU A 64 9.64 14.26 -4.24
C GLU A 64 9.67 12.78 -3.84
N GLU A 65 8.63 12.31 -3.14
CA GLU A 65 8.49 10.91 -2.74
C GLU A 65 8.46 9.96 -3.95
N LEU A 66 7.76 10.34 -5.03
CA LEU A 66 7.76 9.59 -6.29
C LEU A 66 9.17 9.49 -6.90
N GLN A 67 9.91 10.59 -7.00
CA GLN A 67 11.24 10.59 -7.59
C GLN A 67 12.23 9.70 -6.82
N LEU A 68 12.15 9.72 -5.49
CA LEU A 68 12.97 8.86 -4.63
C LEU A 68 12.56 7.39 -4.75
N GLY A 69 11.26 7.14 -4.83
CA GLY A 69 10.69 5.80 -4.78
C GLY A 69 10.81 5.00 -6.07
N ILE A 70 10.46 5.58 -7.23
CA ILE A 70 10.43 4.83 -8.51
C ILE A 70 11.82 4.39 -8.97
N ASN A 71 12.87 5.08 -8.50
CA ASN A 71 14.26 4.78 -8.84
C ASN A 71 14.93 3.85 -7.82
N SER A 72 14.25 3.47 -6.73
CA SER A 72 14.83 2.58 -5.73
C SER A 72 14.96 1.16 -6.28
N LYS A 73 16.02 0.46 -5.86
CA LYS A 73 16.16 -0.97 -6.16
C LYS A 73 15.10 -1.73 -5.39
N GLN A 74 14.17 -2.35 -6.11
CA GLN A 74 13.20 -3.23 -5.51
C GLN A 74 13.91 -4.49 -5.00
N MET A 75 13.72 -4.83 -3.72
CA MET A 75 14.19 -6.13 -3.22
C MET A 75 13.36 -7.22 -3.87
N SER A 76 14.03 -8.21 -4.46
CA SER A 76 13.40 -9.32 -5.17
C SER A 76 13.03 -10.43 -4.19
N ILE A 77 12.14 -10.13 -3.24
CA ILE A 77 11.48 -11.14 -2.41
C ILE A 77 10.16 -11.54 -3.11
N PRO A 78 9.77 -12.83 -3.12
CA PRO A 78 8.47 -13.25 -3.61
C PRO A 78 7.33 -12.49 -2.92
N TRP A 79 6.27 -12.17 -3.68
CA TRP A 79 5.03 -11.61 -3.12
C TRP A 79 4.25 -12.70 -2.36
N GLU A 80 4.77 -13.11 -1.21
CA GLU A 80 4.14 -14.05 -0.28
C GLU A 80 3.52 -13.28 0.89
N LEU A 81 2.20 -13.39 1.04
CA LEU A 81 1.52 -12.84 2.21
C LEU A 81 2.06 -13.53 3.46
N ALA A 82 2.87 -12.80 4.23
CA ALA A 82 3.49 -13.30 5.46
C ALA A 82 2.51 -13.42 6.64
N ILE A 83 1.21 -13.18 6.40
CA ILE A 83 0.17 -13.19 7.43
C ILE A 83 -0.83 -14.29 7.11
N ASP A 84 -1.03 -15.23 8.04
CA ASP A 84 -2.19 -16.12 8.00
C ASP A 84 -3.41 -15.31 8.44
N ALA A 85 -4.60 -15.60 7.90
CA ALA A 85 -5.82 -14.89 8.29
C ALA A 85 -6.09 -14.98 9.81
N GLY A 86 -5.51 -15.99 10.49
CA GLY A 86 -5.55 -16.13 11.95
C GLY A 86 -4.66 -15.16 12.74
N ASP A 87 -3.64 -14.55 12.13
CA ASP A 87 -2.69 -13.66 12.83
C ASP A 87 -3.20 -12.21 12.95
N LEU A 88 -4.36 -11.93 12.34
CA LEU A 88 -5.01 -10.61 12.34
C LEU A 88 -6.12 -10.47 13.40
N ALA A 89 -6.27 -11.48 14.27
CA ALA A 89 -7.28 -11.57 15.32
C ALA A 89 -6.82 -10.96 16.65
#